data_AF-A0A915Q6F7-F1
#
_entry.id   AF-A0A915Q6F7-F1
#
_cell.length_a   1.000
_cell.length_b   1.000
_cell.length_c   1.000
_cell.angle_alpha   90.00
_cell.angle_beta   90.00
_cell.angle_gamma   90.00
#
_symmetry.space_group_name_H-M   'P 1'
#
loop_
_entity.id
_entity.type
_entity.pdbx_description
1 polymer ?
#
loop_
_entity_poly.entity_id
_entity_poly.type
_entity_poly.pdbx_seq_one_letter_code
_entity_poly.pdbx_strand_id
1 'polypeptide(L)'
;MNANEFRHYGRLIIDLVTNYWESLRKRTPLPNVKPGFIHKLVPQDPPITSEPWEEIFNDIDKVVVDCNTHWHHPSFFAYLPTGCSYQAIMGDILSGGLASVGFSWKSSPSMTELEISMTNWLAKSLGLPSEFLNTDGGSAVGIIQSTASEATFVAILAARGRAVERIKGSEGCMEQEQQNVSDEGRSPGELCHYPYHDPATVAKLVAYCSDQAHSSVEKGAMLAAVRLRKLKTIRGGQFDNFYVTGKILEEAITIDRRNGLVPFIFIMTLGTTSTCGVDPIDELGPICQREKIWIHVDAAYAGAFLICPEYRYLTRGFEYIDSFNMNAHKALLINFDCSPMWFRNGKEISKYFEVNPIYLKHDQTCATDYRMTELAKYFEVLIQKDSLFELFVPRTWGLVCFRLKDSTNEMNEELNRRINEDQRIHVVASAVHGVYFLRIVVCSTLTTHEDIKQAHAIIHNFAADVRKDLKQ
;
A
#
# COMPACT_ATOMS: atom_id res chain seq x y z
N MET A 1 -28.26 -10.29 -6.89
CA MET A 1 -27.53 -11.40 -7.50
C MET A 1 -27.17 -12.44 -6.43
N ASN A 2 -27.47 -13.71 -6.67
CA ASN A 2 -27.05 -14.87 -5.88
C ASN A 2 -25.92 -15.65 -6.58
N ALA A 3 -25.43 -16.74 -5.98
CA ALA A 3 -24.30 -17.51 -6.52
C ALA A 3 -24.56 -18.13 -7.91
N ASN A 4 -25.81 -18.53 -8.22
CA ASN A 4 -26.14 -19.10 -9.53
C ASN A 4 -26.14 -18.02 -10.61
N GLU A 5 -26.71 -16.86 -10.30
CA GLU A 5 -26.66 -15.68 -11.17
C GLU A 5 -25.21 -15.23 -11.38
N PHE A 6 -24.38 -15.22 -10.33
CA PHE A 6 -22.94 -14.91 -10.44
C PHE A 6 -22.20 -15.88 -11.36
N ARG A 7 -22.47 -17.19 -11.26
CA ARG A 7 -21.89 -18.17 -12.19
C ARG A 7 -22.36 -17.96 -13.62
N HIS A 8 -23.63 -17.61 -13.81
CA HIS A 8 -24.19 -17.37 -15.14
C HIS A 8 -23.59 -16.11 -15.78
N TYR A 9 -23.74 -14.95 -15.14
CA TYR A 9 -23.24 -13.68 -15.65
C TYR A 9 -21.72 -13.60 -15.64
N GLY A 10 -21.04 -14.25 -14.69
CA GLY A 10 -19.59 -14.36 -14.66
C GLY A 10 -19.04 -15.05 -15.91
N ARG A 11 -19.69 -16.12 -16.40
CA ARG A 11 -19.31 -16.76 -17.67
C ARG A 11 -19.48 -15.81 -18.86
N LEU A 12 -20.58 -15.05 -18.89
CA LEU A 12 -20.83 -14.06 -19.95
C LEU A 12 -19.78 -12.94 -19.94
N ILE A 13 -19.31 -12.49 -18.77
CA ILE A 13 -18.21 -11.52 -18.68
C ILE A 13 -16.90 -12.13 -19.20
N ILE A 14 -16.60 -13.39 -18.86
CA ILE A 14 -15.41 -14.08 -19.41
C ILE A 14 -15.48 -14.15 -20.93
N ASP A 15 -16.63 -14.54 -21.49
CA ASP A 15 -16.85 -14.60 -22.93
C ASP A 15 -16.74 -13.20 -23.58
N LEU A 16 -17.22 -12.16 -22.91
CA LEU A 16 -17.06 -10.78 -23.39
C LEU A 16 -15.59 -10.36 -23.45
N VAL A 17 -14.82 -10.66 -22.41
CA VAL A 17 -13.39 -10.34 -22.35
C VAL A 17 -12.61 -11.07 -23.43
N THR A 18 -12.82 -12.38 -23.62
CA THR A 18 -12.15 -13.15 -24.68
C THR A 18 -12.52 -12.63 -26.07
N ASN A 19 -13.81 -12.41 -26.33
CA ASN A 19 -14.27 -11.83 -27.59
C ASN A 19 -13.69 -10.44 -27.85
N TYR A 20 -13.55 -9.60 -26.82
CA TYR A 20 -12.91 -8.29 -26.92
C TYR A 20 -11.46 -8.41 -27.40
N TRP A 21 -10.67 -9.30 -26.79
CA TRP A 21 -9.28 -9.53 -27.17
C TRP A 21 -9.12 -10.09 -28.58
N GLU A 22 -9.94 -11.06 -28.96
CA GLU A 22 -9.92 -11.66 -30.30
C GLU A 22 -10.34 -10.67 -31.40
N SER A 23 -11.25 -9.75 -31.07
CA SER A 23 -11.76 -8.74 -32.00
C SER A 23 -11.00 -7.41 -31.98
N LEU A 24 -9.99 -7.25 -31.12
CA LEU A 24 -9.38 -5.96 -30.82
C LEU A 24 -8.87 -5.22 -32.08
N ARG A 25 -8.28 -5.95 -33.05
CA ARG A 25 -7.79 -5.40 -34.32
C ARG A 25 -8.87 -4.82 -35.24
N LYS A 26 -10.15 -5.15 -35.00
CA LYS A 26 -11.29 -4.60 -35.76
C LYS A 26 -11.74 -3.25 -35.21
N ARG A 27 -11.24 -2.84 -34.04
CA ARG A 27 -11.56 -1.57 -33.37
C ARG A 27 -10.56 -0.49 -33.78
N THR A 28 -10.83 0.76 -33.42
CA THR A 28 -9.85 1.86 -33.54
C THR A 28 -9.12 2.04 -32.20
N PRO A 29 -7.84 2.43 -32.15
CA PRO A 29 -7.14 2.65 -30.87
C PRO A 29 -7.77 3.74 -30.00
N LEU A 30 -8.32 4.79 -30.63
CA LEU A 30 -8.94 5.92 -29.96
C LEU A 30 -10.43 5.99 -30.31
N PRO A 31 -11.28 6.42 -29.36
CA PRO A 31 -12.71 6.63 -29.59
C PRO A 31 -12.95 8.00 -30.24
N ASN A 32 -14.02 8.11 -31.02
CA ASN A 32 -14.44 9.38 -31.62
C ASN A 32 -15.52 10.07 -30.76
N VAL A 33 -15.13 10.51 -29.56
CA VAL A 33 -16.02 11.17 -28.58
C VAL A 33 -15.46 12.51 -28.10
N LYS A 34 -16.32 13.33 -27.50
CA LYS A 34 -15.96 14.62 -26.89
C LYS A 34 -16.20 14.59 -25.38
N PRO A 35 -15.49 15.40 -24.57
CA PRO A 35 -15.78 15.52 -23.14
C PRO A 35 -17.27 15.74 -22.87
N GLY A 36 -17.83 15.00 -21.91
CA GLY A 36 -19.25 15.04 -21.56
C GLY A 36 -20.17 14.13 -22.38
N PHE A 37 -19.65 13.33 -23.33
CA PHE A 37 -20.48 12.42 -24.15
C PHE A 37 -21.33 11.45 -23.30
N ILE A 38 -20.81 11.02 -22.15
CA ILE A 38 -21.41 10.00 -21.30
C ILE A 38 -22.79 10.39 -20.76
N HIS A 39 -23.05 11.69 -20.61
CA HIS A 39 -24.35 12.21 -20.14
C HIS A 39 -25.52 11.92 -21.08
N LYS A 40 -25.24 11.50 -22.32
CA LYS A 40 -26.25 11.06 -23.28
C LYS A 40 -26.51 9.55 -23.23
N LEU A 41 -25.64 8.79 -22.58
CA LEU A 41 -25.68 7.33 -22.52
C LEU A 41 -26.06 6.81 -21.13
N VAL A 42 -25.73 7.56 -20.08
CA VAL A 42 -26.00 7.18 -18.68
C VAL A 42 -26.98 8.19 -18.07
N PRO A 43 -28.03 7.73 -17.35
CA PRO A 43 -28.92 8.61 -16.59
C PRO A 43 -28.17 9.54 -15.63
N GLN A 44 -28.72 10.73 -15.36
CA GLN A 44 -28.10 11.70 -14.44
C GLN A 44 -28.23 11.28 -12.98
N ASP A 45 -29.33 10.59 -12.64
CA ASP A 45 -29.62 10.09 -11.31
C ASP A 45 -29.47 8.57 -11.27
N PRO A 46 -28.97 8.00 -10.16
CA PRO A 46 -28.88 6.55 -10.00
C PRO A 46 -30.30 5.93 -9.98
N PRO A 47 -30.44 4.68 -10.44
CA PRO A 47 -31.74 4.01 -10.43
C PRO A 47 -32.20 3.78 -8.98
N ILE A 48 -33.50 4.03 -8.71
CA ILE A 48 -34.10 3.84 -7.36
C ILE A 48 -34.26 2.35 -7.03
N THR A 49 -34.40 1.53 -8.07
CA THR A 49 -34.55 0.08 -8.00
C THR A 49 -33.45 -0.60 -8.80
N SER A 50 -33.09 -1.84 -8.44
CA SER A 50 -32.12 -2.61 -9.20
C SER A 50 -32.54 -2.82 -10.65
N GLU A 51 -31.61 -2.66 -11.57
CA GLU A 51 -31.77 -3.04 -12.99
C GLU A 51 -31.42 -4.52 -13.20
N PRO A 52 -32.10 -5.21 -14.13
CA PRO A 52 -31.72 -6.55 -14.54
C PRO A 52 -30.34 -6.54 -15.22
N TRP A 53 -29.56 -7.62 -15.04
CA TRP A 53 -28.20 -7.69 -15.58
C TRP A 53 -28.17 -7.66 -17.11
N GLU A 54 -29.22 -8.17 -17.76
CA GLU A 54 -29.38 -8.13 -19.21
C GLU A 54 -29.38 -6.69 -19.74
N GLU A 55 -29.98 -5.73 -19.02
CA GLU A 55 -29.92 -4.31 -19.38
C GLU A 55 -28.50 -3.77 -19.25
N ILE A 56 -27.81 -4.10 -18.15
CA ILE A 56 -26.40 -3.73 -17.95
C ILE A 56 -25.51 -4.28 -19.09
N PHE A 57 -25.67 -5.55 -19.47
CA PHE A 57 -24.92 -6.16 -20.57
C PHE A 57 -25.18 -5.48 -21.93
N ASN A 58 -26.42 -5.06 -22.19
CA ASN A 58 -26.80 -4.36 -23.42
C ASN A 58 -26.16 -2.96 -23.53
N ASP A 59 -25.67 -2.41 -22.42
CA ASP A 59 -25.03 -1.10 -22.36
C ASP A 59 -23.51 -1.17 -22.45
N ILE A 60 -22.88 -2.30 -22.11
CA ILE A 60 -21.41 -2.43 -22.01
C ILE A 60 -20.71 -1.93 -23.28
N ASP A 61 -21.13 -2.37 -24.46
CA ASP A 61 -20.48 -1.97 -25.71
C ASP A 61 -20.59 -0.45 -25.94
N LYS A 62 -21.79 0.11 -25.80
CA LYS A 62 -22.06 1.53 -26.09
C LYS A 62 -21.39 2.46 -25.08
N VAL A 63 -21.50 2.10 -23.80
CA VAL A 63 -21.10 2.94 -22.66
C VAL A 63 -19.62 2.80 -22.36
N VAL A 64 -19.10 1.56 -22.38
CA VAL A 64 -17.74 1.25 -21.96
C VAL A 64 -16.85 0.99 -23.16
N VAL A 65 -17.15 -0.01 -23.99
CA VAL A 65 -16.16 -0.55 -24.94
C VAL A 65 -15.91 0.38 -26.13
N ASP A 66 -16.96 0.83 -26.81
CA ASP A 66 -16.86 1.64 -28.04
C ASP A 66 -16.36 3.08 -27.77
N CYS A 67 -16.50 3.53 -26.54
CA CYS A 67 -16.05 4.84 -26.10
C CYS A 67 -14.68 4.79 -25.37
N ASN A 68 -14.02 3.63 -25.33
CA ASN A 68 -12.73 3.46 -24.65
C ASN A 68 -11.54 3.81 -25.54
N THR A 69 -10.43 4.20 -24.91
CA THR A 69 -9.10 4.12 -25.53
C THR A 69 -8.57 2.70 -25.37
N HIS A 70 -8.29 2.03 -26.48
CA HIS A 70 -7.89 0.63 -26.48
C HIS A 70 -6.36 0.51 -26.34
N TRP A 71 -5.87 0.56 -25.10
CA TRP A 71 -4.44 0.53 -24.77
C TRP A 71 -3.67 -0.68 -25.32
N HIS A 72 -4.33 -1.82 -25.46
CA HIS A 72 -3.74 -3.04 -26.00
C HIS A 72 -3.92 -3.20 -27.52
N HIS A 73 -4.54 -2.22 -28.18
CA HIS A 73 -4.70 -2.28 -29.62
C HIS A 73 -3.30 -2.34 -30.29
N PRO A 74 -3.06 -3.22 -31.28
CA PRO A 74 -1.73 -3.36 -31.90
C PRO A 74 -1.19 -2.11 -32.62
N SER A 75 -2.02 -1.09 -32.77
CA SER A 75 -1.67 0.24 -33.33
C SER A 75 -1.70 1.36 -32.29
N PHE A 76 -1.71 1.03 -30.99
CA PHE A 76 -1.52 1.98 -29.90
C PHE A 76 -0.03 2.10 -29.57
N PHE A 77 0.56 3.26 -29.88
CA PHE A 77 2.00 3.53 -29.70
C PHE A 77 2.27 4.76 -28.81
N ALA A 78 1.29 5.16 -28.01
CA ALA A 78 1.42 6.29 -27.11
C ALA A 78 2.00 5.87 -25.76
N TYR A 79 2.67 6.81 -25.09
CA TYR A 79 3.20 6.65 -23.74
C TYR A 79 4.20 5.47 -23.63
N LEU A 80 3.95 4.57 -22.68
CA LEU A 80 4.66 3.32 -22.45
C LEU A 80 3.61 2.20 -22.39
N PRO A 81 3.96 0.94 -22.71
CA PRO A 81 3.00 -0.15 -22.71
C PRO A 81 2.43 -0.39 -21.31
N THR A 82 1.21 -0.93 -21.29
CA THR A 82 0.59 -1.54 -20.10
C THR A 82 0.55 -3.05 -20.29
N GLY A 83 0.90 -3.79 -19.24
CA GLY A 83 0.84 -5.23 -19.21
C GLY A 83 -0.61 -5.70 -19.07
N CYS A 84 -0.91 -6.85 -19.68
CA CYS A 84 -2.12 -7.62 -19.42
C CYS A 84 -1.91 -9.04 -19.93
N SER A 85 -2.45 -10.02 -19.21
CA SER A 85 -2.49 -11.41 -19.61
C SER A 85 -3.74 -12.08 -19.03
N TYR A 86 -4.19 -13.17 -19.65
CA TYR A 86 -5.29 -13.96 -19.08
C TYR A 86 -4.96 -14.47 -17.68
N GLN A 87 -3.71 -14.81 -17.41
CA GLN A 87 -3.23 -15.23 -16.09
C GLN A 87 -3.39 -14.12 -15.05
N ALA A 88 -3.03 -12.88 -15.40
CA ALA A 88 -3.22 -11.73 -14.52
C ALA A 88 -4.71 -11.45 -14.28
N ILE A 89 -5.55 -11.51 -15.32
CA ILE A 89 -7.02 -11.38 -15.20
C ILE A 89 -7.59 -12.44 -14.25
N MET A 90 -7.16 -13.70 -14.37
CA MET A 90 -7.59 -14.77 -13.46
C MET A 90 -7.13 -14.53 -12.02
N GLY A 91 -5.93 -13.97 -11.84
CA GLY A 91 -5.43 -13.50 -10.55
C GLY A 91 -6.32 -12.44 -9.93
N ASP A 92 -6.73 -11.44 -10.71
CA ASP A 92 -7.62 -10.36 -10.25
C ASP A 92 -9.02 -10.87 -9.92
N ILE A 93 -9.57 -11.82 -10.70
CA ILE A 93 -10.85 -12.46 -10.40
C ILE A 93 -10.78 -13.19 -9.05
N LEU A 94 -9.70 -13.93 -8.79
CA LEU A 94 -9.51 -14.62 -7.52
C LEU A 94 -9.33 -13.62 -6.37
N SER A 95 -8.49 -12.60 -6.55
CA SER A 95 -8.23 -11.56 -5.56
C SER A 95 -9.51 -10.80 -5.19
N GLY A 96 -10.26 -10.32 -6.18
CA GLY A 96 -11.54 -9.64 -6.00
C GLY A 96 -12.63 -10.55 -5.43
N GLY A 97 -12.61 -11.85 -5.74
CA GLY A 97 -13.55 -12.82 -5.18
C GLY A 97 -13.27 -13.17 -3.71
N LEU A 98 -11.99 -13.26 -3.31
CA LEU A 98 -11.59 -13.44 -1.91
C LEU A 98 -11.79 -12.15 -1.08
N ALA A 99 -11.68 -10.99 -1.73
CA ALA A 99 -11.90 -9.66 -1.15
C ALA A 99 -11.23 -9.47 0.22
N SER A 100 -10.05 -10.07 0.40
CA SER A 100 -9.30 -10.01 1.66
C SER A 100 -8.60 -8.67 1.79
N VAL A 101 -8.42 -8.19 3.02
CA VAL A 101 -7.70 -6.95 3.32
C VAL A 101 -6.45 -7.29 4.12
N GLY A 102 -5.28 -6.89 3.64
CA GLY A 102 -3.97 -7.30 4.15
C GLY A 102 -3.14 -6.17 4.78
N PHE A 103 -3.73 -5.28 5.60
CA PHE A 103 -2.95 -4.22 6.28
C PHE A 103 -1.96 -4.80 7.33
N SER A 104 -2.12 -6.08 7.70
CA SER A 104 -1.18 -6.83 8.51
C SER A 104 -1.12 -8.30 8.17
N TRP A 105 -0.08 -8.97 8.66
CA TRP A 105 0.05 -10.42 8.50
C TRP A 105 -1.18 -11.17 9.00
N LYS A 106 -1.73 -10.88 10.19
CA LYS A 106 -2.89 -11.64 10.70
C LYS A 106 -4.18 -11.39 9.94
N SER A 107 -4.31 -10.23 9.31
CA SER A 107 -5.50 -9.91 8.52
C SER A 107 -5.62 -10.74 7.25
N SER A 108 -4.48 -11.14 6.67
CA SER A 108 -4.44 -12.11 5.58
C SER A 108 -3.05 -12.74 5.45
N PRO A 109 -2.73 -13.81 6.21
CA PRO A 109 -1.39 -14.38 6.25
C PRO A 109 -0.90 -14.83 4.87
N SER A 110 -1.77 -15.48 4.10
CA SER A 110 -1.44 -15.92 2.75
C SER A 110 -1.12 -14.76 1.80
N MET A 111 -1.79 -13.61 1.94
CA MET A 111 -1.52 -12.43 1.12
C MET A 111 -0.12 -11.88 1.40
N THR A 112 0.22 -11.67 2.68
CA THR A 112 1.53 -11.17 3.09
C THR A 112 2.66 -12.14 2.71
N GLU A 113 2.53 -13.42 3.01
CA GLU A 113 3.57 -14.43 2.73
C GLU A 113 3.77 -14.66 1.23
N LEU A 114 2.68 -14.62 0.45
CA LEU A 114 2.77 -14.74 -1.00
C LEU A 114 3.43 -13.51 -1.61
N GLU A 115 3.11 -12.30 -1.15
CA GLU A 115 3.78 -11.07 -1.61
C GLU A 115 5.29 -11.11 -1.35
N ILE A 116 5.71 -11.53 -0.14
CA ILE A 116 7.12 -11.71 0.20
C ILE A 116 7.79 -12.71 -0.76
N SER A 117 7.13 -13.85 -1.01
CA SER A 117 7.66 -14.88 -1.90
C SER A 117 7.79 -14.38 -3.36
N MET A 118 6.76 -13.71 -3.87
CA MET A 118 6.73 -13.19 -5.24
C MET A 118 7.72 -12.03 -5.45
N THR A 119 7.84 -11.12 -4.49
CA THR A 119 8.82 -10.03 -4.56
C THR A 119 10.26 -10.55 -4.46
N ASN A 120 10.52 -11.62 -3.70
CA ASN A 120 11.81 -12.32 -3.69
C ASN A 120 12.11 -13.02 -5.02
N TRP A 121 11.13 -13.70 -5.61
CA TRP A 121 11.30 -14.32 -6.94
C TRP A 121 11.60 -13.28 -8.01
N LEU A 122 10.89 -12.16 -7.98
CA LEU A 122 11.09 -11.08 -8.92
C LEU A 122 12.46 -10.41 -8.72
N ALA A 123 12.88 -10.12 -7.48
CA ALA A 123 14.22 -9.60 -7.19
C ALA A 123 15.34 -10.49 -7.75
N LYS A 124 15.23 -11.82 -7.55
CA LYS A 124 16.16 -12.81 -8.13
C LYS A 124 16.14 -12.79 -9.65
N SER A 125 14.94 -12.71 -10.24
CA SER A 125 14.76 -12.69 -11.70
C SER A 125 15.35 -11.42 -12.33
N LEU A 126 15.21 -10.28 -11.66
CA LEU A 126 15.79 -8.99 -12.07
C LEU A 126 17.31 -8.92 -11.87
N GLY A 127 17.90 -9.87 -11.14
CA GLY A 127 19.32 -9.84 -10.79
C GLY A 127 19.67 -8.75 -9.77
N LEU A 128 18.74 -8.40 -8.87
CA LEU A 128 19.03 -7.49 -7.77
C LEU A 128 20.04 -8.12 -6.78
N PRO A 129 20.85 -7.30 -6.07
CA PRO A 129 21.71 -7.79 -5.00
C PRO A 129 20.93 -8.60 -3.95
N SER A 130 21.58 -9.59 -3.34
CA SER A 130 20.98 -10.47 -2.32
C SER A 130 20.40 -9.71 -1.12
N GLU A 131 20.93 -8.52 -0.86
CA GLU A 131 20.51 -7.59 0.20
C GLU A 131 19.15 -6.94 -0.08
N PHE A 132 18.51 -7.23 -1.21
CA PHE A 132 17.11 -6.88 -1.50
C PHE A 132 16.15 -8.06 -1.31
N LEU A 133 16.64 -9.24 -0.90
CA LEU A 133 15.80 -10.40 -0.62
C LEU A 133 15.31 -10.34 0.81
N ASN A 134 13.99 -10.35 0.99
CA ASN A 134 13.35 -10.44 2.30
C ASN A 134 13.49 -11.86 2.83
N THR A 135 14.56 -12.11 3.60
CA THR A 135 14.84 -13.39 4.24
C THR A 135 14.74 -13.29 5.76
N ASP A 136 14.59 -14.43 6.43
CA ASP A 136 14.70 -14.52 7.88
C ASP A 136 16.08 -14.01 8.32
N GLY A 137 16.08 -13.09 9.29
CA GLY A 137 17.30 -12.40 9.77
C GLY A 137 17.86 -11.31 8.83
N GLY A 138 17.34 -11.14 7.62
CA GLY A 138 17.71 -10.03 6.72
C GLY A 138 16.99 -8.72 7.07
N SER A 139 17.47 -7.58 6.56
CA SER A 139 16.87 -6.24 6.76
C SER A 139 16.00 -5.78 5.59
N ALA A 140 16.05 -6.49 4.46
CA ALA A 140 15.37 -6.11 3.22
C ALA A 140 13.84 -6.25 3.32
N VAL A 141 13.14 -5.42 2.54
CA VAL A 141 11.69 -5.51 2.38
C VAL A 141 11.35 -5.32 0.90
N GLY A 142 10.61 -6.26 0.34
CA GLY A 142 9.92 -6.11 -0.95
C GLY A 142 8.43 -5.97 -0.69
N ILE A 143 7.80 -4.97 -1.32
CA ILE A 143 6.36 -4.68 -1.20
C ILE A 143 5.78 -4.35 -2.57
N ILE A 144 4.50 -4.65 -2.77
CA ILE A 144 3.76 -4.23 -3.97
C ILE A 144 3.04 -2.91 -3.65
N GLN A 145 3.30 -1.89 -4.46
CA GLN A 145 2.55 -0.63 -4.45
C GLN A 145 1.62 -0.58 -5.66
N SER A 146 0.69 0.35 -5.70
CA SER A 146 -0.16 0.53 -6.89
C SER A 146 0.62 1.14 -8.04
N THR A 147 1.46 2.15 -7.75
CA THR A 147 2.16 2.92 -8.80
C THR A 147 3.61 3.23 -8.45
N ALA A 148 4.44 3.44 -9.48
CA ALA A 148 5.78 4.01 -9.31
C ALA A 148 5.76 5.38 -8.61
N SER A 149 4.68 6.16 -8.78
CA SER A 149 4.55 7.47 -8.11
C SER A 149 4.48 7.31 -6.59
N GLU A 150 3.70 6.34 -6.12
CA GLU A 150 3.62 6.00 -4.70
C GLU A 150 4.94 5.42 -4.21
N ALA A 151 5.54 4.49 -4.96
CA ALA A 151 6.84 3.93 -4.61
C ALA A 151 7.90 5.04 -4.42
N THR A 152 8.05 5.94 -5.40
CA THR A 152 8.95 7.09 -5.30
C THR A 152 8.60 8.00 -4.11
N PHE A 153 7.32 8.24 -3.86
CA PHE A 153 6.89 9.05 -2.71
C PHE A 153 7.29 8.39 -1.38
N VAL A 154 7.07 7.08 -1.23
CA VAL A 154 7.50 6.32 -0.04
C VAL A 154 9.02 6.34 0.11
N ALA A 155 9.80 6.22 -0.97
CA ALA A 155 11.26 6.39 -0.92
C ALA A 155 11.68 7.79 -0.46
N ILE A 156 11.01 8.86 -0.92
CA ILE A 156 11.28 10.22 -0.47
C ILE A 156 11.00 10.36 1.03
N LEU A 157 9.87 9.83 1.51
CA LEU A 157 9.53 9.87 2.94
C LEU A 157 10.50 9.06 3.80
N ALA A 158 10.92 7.88 3.33
CA ALA A 158 11.90 7.04 4.01
C ALA A 158 13.26 7.75 4.12
N ALA A 159 13.75 8.31 3.02
CA ALA A 159 15.00 9.06 3.00
C ALA A 159 14.92 10.33 3.87
N ARG A 160 13.75 10.98 3.89
CA ARG A 160 13.48 12.15 4.75
C ARG A 160 13.59 11.78 6.23
N GLY A 161 12.91 10.71 6.66
CA GLY A 161 12.98 10.21 8.03
C GLY A 161 14.41 9.88 8.47
N ARG A 162 15.16 9.17 7.60
CA ARG A 162 16.58 8.86 7.82
C ARG A 162 17.46 10.11 7.95
N ALA A 163 17.20 11.12 7.11
CA ALA A 163 17.96 12.36 7.15
C ALA A 163 17.70 13.15 8.44
N VAL A 164 16.43 13.23 8.87
CA VAL A 164 16.05 13.87 10.14
C VAL A 164 16.69 13.16 11.32
N GLU A 165 16.58 11.84 11.39
CA GLU A 165 17.21 11.02 12.43
C GLU A 165 18.71 11.27 12.51
N ARG A 166 19.41 11.27 11.38
CA ARG A 166 20.84 11.54 11.31
C ARG A 166 21.21 12.94 11.82
N ILE A 167 20.49 13.97 11.38
CA ILE A 167 20.78 15.36 11.74
C ILE A 167 20.56 15.56 13.24
N LYS A 168 19.38 15.19 13.75
CA LYS A 168 19.07 15.32 15.18
C LYS A 168 19.95 14.45 16.07
N GLY A 169 20.31 13.24 15.61
CA GLY A 169 21.25 12.36 16.29
C GLY A 169 22.65 12.98 16.42
N SER A 170 23.12 13.68 15.39
CA SER A 170 24.41 14.39 15.44
C SER A 170 24.40 15.65 16.31
N GLU A 171 23.22 16.24 16.54
CA GLU A 171 23.02 17.41 17.41
C GLU A 171 22.79 17.00 18.89
N GLY A 172 22.69 15.71 19.20
CA GLY A 172 22.38 15.21 20.54
C GLY A 172 20.92 15.44 20.96
N CYS A 173 20.05 15.81 20.03
CA CYS A 173 18.64 16.18 20.27
C CYS A 173 17.66 15.02 20.06
N MET A 174 18.16 13.79 19.89
CA MET A 174 17.33 12.58 19.91
C MET A 174 17.20 12.11 21.35
N GLU A 175 16.23 12.64 22.09
CA GLU A 175 15.76 11.98 23.29
C GLU A 175 15.16 10.63 22.89
N GLN A 176 15.50 9.56 23.62
CA GLN A 176 14.96 8.20 23.44
C GLN A 176 13.49 8.10 23.88
N GLU A 177 12.69 9.12 23.62
CA GLU A 177 11.26 9.04 23.82
C GLU A 177 10.65 8.30 22.63
N GLN A 178 10.74 6.97 22.66
CA GLN A 178 9.62 6.13 22.24
C GLN A 178 8.45 6.42 23.18
N GLN A 179 7.91 7.64 23.11
CA GLN A 179 6.58 7.90 23.61
C GLN A 179 5.63 7.21 22.65
N ASN A 180 5.50 5.89 22.85
CA ASN A 180 4.27 5.15 22.62
C ASN A 180 3.20 5.82 23.49
N VAL A 181 2.75 7.01 23.09
CA VAL A 181 1.60 7.64 23.73
C VAL A 181 0.41 6.81 23.28
N SER A 182 0.11 5.75 24.03
CA SER A 182 -1.28 5.40 24.26
C SER A 182 -2.03 6.70 24.51
N ASP A 183 -3.18 6.93 23.88
CA ASP A 183 -4.02 8.12 24.13
C ASP A 183 -4.36 8.33 25.63
N GLU A 184 -4.03 7.37 26.48
CA GLU A 184 -4.01 7.46 27.93
C GLU A 184 -2.93 8.42 28.43
N GLY A 185 -3.35 9.64 28.82
CA GLY A 185 -2.53 10.58 29.58
C GLY A 185 -2.23 11.92 28.89
N ARG A 186 -2.66 12.13 27.64
CA ARG A 186 -2.48 13.42 26.97
C ARG A 186 -3.30 14.52 27.64
N SER A 187 -2.63 15.64 27.91
CA SER A 187 -3.32 16.83 28.39
C SER A 187 -4.08 17.51 27.24
N PRO A 188 -5.26 18.11 27.49
CA PRO A 188 -5.95 18.90 26.47
C PRO A 188 -5.03 20.00 25.93
N GLY A 189 -4.69 19.92 24.63
CA GLY A 189 -3.80 20.88 23.95
C GLY A 189 -2.42 20.34 23.58
N GLU A 190 -2.07 19.12 23.99
CA GLU A 190 -0.81 18.47 23.61
C GLU A 190 -0.85 17.98 22.15
N LEU A 191 0.18 18.33 21.37
CA LEU A 191 0.29 17.93 19.96
C LEU A 191 0.92 16.54 19.83
N CYS A 192 0.52 15.79 18.80
CA CYS A 192 1.24 14.56 18.42
C CYS A 192 2.69 14.89 18.05
N HIS A 193 3.64 14.24 18.71
CA HIS A 193 5.05 14.36 18.38
C HIS A 193 5.48 13.28 17.39
N TYR A 194 6.14 13.69 16.30
CA TYR A 194 6.66 12.79 15.25
C TYR A 194 8.17 13.02 15.09
N PRO A 195 9.02 12.28 15.81
CA PRO A 195 10.45 12.60 15.95
C PRO A 195 11.21 12.63 14.61
N TYR A 196 10.81 11.78 13.66
CA TYR A 196 11.42 11.64 12.34
C TYR A 196 10.86 12.59 11.27
N HIS A 197 9.84 13.40 11.61
CA HIS A 197 9.15 14.30 10.68
C HIS A 197 9.20 15.76 11.13
N ASP A 198 10.28 16.14 11.79
CA ASP A 198 10.51 17.50 12.29
C ASP A 198 10.50 18.57 11.17
N PRO A 199 9.51 19.47 11.13
CA PRO A 199 9.37 20.44 10.04
C PRO A 199 10.58 21.37 9.89
N ALA A 200 11.24 21.73 11.00
CA ALA A 200 12.40 22.62 10.98
C ALA A 200 13.60 21.98 10.28
N THR A 201 13.86 20.69 10.55
CA THR A 201 14.90 19.92 9.86
C THR A 201 14.50 19.63 8.40
N VAL A 202 13.25 19.24 8.16
CA VAL A 202 12.73 18.98 6.80
C VAL A 202 12.88 20.22 5.91
N ALA A 203 12.68 21.42 6.48
CA ALA A 203 12.87 22.68 5.78
C ALA A 203 14.33 22.98 5.38
N LYS A 204 15.32 22.14 5.69
CA LYS A 204 16.69 22.24 5.19
C LYS A 204 17.01 21.20 4.10
N LEU A 205 16.15 20.21 3.90
CA LEU A 205 16.40 19.08 3.01
C LEU A 205 16.19 19.45 1.53
N VAL A 206 17.06 18.92 0.66
CA VAL A 206 16.93 19.01 -0.80
C VAL A 206 17.10 17.64 -1.48
N ALA A 207 16.10 17.29 -2.29
CA ALA A 207 16.08 16.10 -3.14
C ALA A 207 16.65 16.43 -4.53
N TYR A 208 17.22 15.43 -5.19
CA TYR A 208 17.71 15.50 -6.56
C TYR A 208 16.98 14.54 -7.48
N CYS A 209 16.82 14.96 -8.73
CA CYS A 209 16.49 14.10 -9.85
C CYS A 209 17.04 14.71 -11.14
N SER A 210 17.08 13.91 -12.21
CA SER A 210 17.33 14.40 -13.57
C SER A 210 16.21 15.33 -14.05
N ASP A 211 16.50 16.30 -14.94
CA ASP A 211 15.47 17.07 -15.65
C ASP A 211 14.63 16.24 -16.64
N GLN A 212 15.02 14.98 -16.86
CA GLN A 212 14.27 13.95 -17.60
C GLN A 212 13.48 13.00 -16.69
N ALA A 213 13.59 13.14 -15.36
CA ALA A 213 12.84 12.31 -14.43
C ALA A 213 11.32 12.50 -14.63
N HIS A 214 10.56 11.44 -14.37
CA HIS A 214 9.11 11.50 -14.51
C HIS A 214 8.49 12.54 -13.57
N SER A 215 7.38 13.16 -13.97
CA SER A 215 6.71 14.22 -13.20
C SER A 215 6.23 13.76 -11.82
N SER A 216 6.11 12.45 -11.59
CA SER A 216 5.84 11.86 -10.28
C SER A 216 6.89 12.23 -9.23
N VAL A 217 8.15 12.43 -9.60
CA VAL A 217 9.22 12.82 -8.65
C VAL A 217 8.96 14.22 -8.12
N GLU A 218 8.58 15.15 -8.99
CA GLU A 218 8.20 16.52 -8.61
C GLU A 218 6.93 16.52 -7.74
N LYS A 219 5.93 15.73 -8.12
CA LYS A 219 4.72 15.57 -7.31
C LYS A 219 5.02 14.97 -5.94
N GLY A 220 5.89 13.96 -5.87
CA GLY A 220 6.30 13.31 -4.63
C GLY A 220 7.05 14.27 -3.70
N ALA A 221 7.99 15.06 -4.24
CA ALA A 221 8.71 16.08 -3.47
C ALA A 221 7.76 17.17 -2.93
N MET A 222 6.81 17.61 -3.76
CA MET A 222 5.78 18.58 -3.37
C MET A 222 4.91 18.03 -2.22
N LEU A 223 4.40 16.81 -2.34
CA LEU A 223 3.58 16.16 -1.30
C LEU A 223 4.39 15.87 -0.02
N ALA A 224 5.68 15.58 -0.15
CA ALA A 224 6.59 15.36 0.97
C ALA A 224 7.09 16.66 1.62
N ALA A 225 6.68 17.83 1.10
CA ALA A 225 7.10 19.15 1.58
C ALA A 225 8.63 19.33 1.64
N VAL A 226 9.35 18.79 0.66
CA VAL A 226 10.81 18.93 0.53
C VAL A 226 11.16 19.77 -0.70
N ARG A 227 12.35 20.39 -0.70
CA ARG A 227 12.86 21.05 -1.91
C ARG A 227 13.29 20.00 -2.92
N LEU A 228 13.09 20.29 -4.20
CA LEU A 228 13.59 19.48 -5.31
C LEU A 228 14.48 20.33 -6.20
N ARG A 229 15.64 19.79 -6.58
CA ARG A 229 16.50 20.34 -7.63
C ARG A 229 16.56 19.36 -8.79
N LYS A 230 16.06 19.80 -9.95
CA LYS A 230 16.21 19.08 -11.22
C LYS A 230 17.58 19.38 -11.81
N LEU A 231 18.41 18.35 -11.92
CA LEU A 231 19.76 18.41 -12.48
C LEU A 231 19.67 18.42 -14.01
N LYS A 232 20.30 19.40 -14.64
CA LYS A 232 20.31 19.53 -16.09
C LYS A 232 21.04 18.32 -16.70
N THR A 233 20.38 17.56 -17.58
CA THR A 233 21.04 16.47 -18.29
C THR A 233 21.88 16.96 -19.46
N ILE A 234 22.85 16.13 -19.85
CA ILE A 234 23.55 16.25 -21.14
C ILE A 234 23.26 15.01 -21.99
N ARG A 235 23.37 15.15 -23.32
CA ARG A 235 23.30 14.00 -24.23
C ARG A 235 24.69 13.41 -24.44
N GLY A 236 24.81 12.09 -24.32
CA GLY A 236 26.05 11.36 -24.54
C GLY A 236 26.07 10.02 -23.82
N GLY A 237 27.23 9.66 -23.26
CA GLY A 237 27.39 8.40 -22.52
C GLY A 237 27.29 7.16 -23.41
N GLN A 238 27.07 6.00 -22.79
CA GLN A 238 27.04 4.71 -23.48
C GLN A 238 25.93 4.61 -24.55
N PHE A 239 24.81 5.33 -24.34
CA PHE A 239 23.60 5.21 -25.18
C PHE A 239 23.36 6.42 -26.08
N ASP A 240 24.28 7.40 -26.11
CA ASP A 240 24.07 8.69 -26.75
C ASP A 240 22.70 9.33 -26.38
N ASN A 241 22.39 9.31 -25.08
CA ASN A 241 21.09 9.70 -24.54
C ASN A 241 21.26 10.71 -23.38
N PHE A 242 20.16 11.22 -22.83
CA PHE A 242 20.16 12.20 -21.75
C PHE A 242 20.41 11.54 -20.38
N TYR A 243 21.42 12.02 -19.67
CA TYR A 243 21.80 11.55 -18.33
C TYR A 243 22.45 12.66 -17.50
N VAL A 244 22.50 12.46 -16.18
CA VAL A 244 23.24 13.31 -15.23
C VAL A 244 24.67 12.81 -15.08
N THR A 245 25.66 13.70 -15.14
CA THR A 245 27.07 13.35 -14.87
C THR A 245 27.45 13.61 -13.41
N GLY A 246 28.53 12.96 -12.95
CA GLY A 246 29.10 13.19 -11.63
C GLY A 246 29.49 14.65 -11.41
N LYS A 247 30.03 15.33 -12.44
CA LYS A 247 30.35 16.76 -12.35
C LYS A 247 29.13 17.61 -12.02
N ILE A 248 28.00 17.34 -12.67
CA ILE A 248 26.75 18.09 -12.45
C ILE A 248 26.21 17.84 -11.04
N LEU A 249 26.29 16.60 -10.55
CA LEU A 249 25.89 16.25 -9.19
C LEU A 249 26.78 16.93 -8.14
N GLU A 250 28.11 16.90 -8.29
CA GLU A 250 29.08 17.51 -7.36
C GLU A 250 28.91 19.03 -7.27
N GLU A 251 28.70 19.68 -8.41
CA GLU A 251 28.42 21.11 -8.47
C GLU A 251 27.13 21.46 -7.72
N ALA A 252 26.06 20.68 -7.93
CA ALA A 252 24.79 20.88 -7.23
C ALA A 252 24.91 20.69 -5.72
N ILE A 253 25.59 19.64 -5.27
CA ILE A 253 25.85 19.36 -3.84
C ILE A 253 26.63 20.51 -3.21
N THR A 254 27.67 21.00 -3.90
CA THR A 254 28.50 22.11 -3.42
C THR A 254 27.69 23.40 -3.27
N ILE A 255 26.84 23.72 -4.26
CA ILE A 255 25.97 24.91 -4.22
C ILE A 255 24.97 24.79 -3.05
N ASP A 256 24.30 23.65 -2.91
CA ASP A 256 23.27 23.47 -1.89
C ASP A 256 23.82 23.52 -0.47
N ARG A 257 24.99 22.91 -0.24
CA ARG A 257 25.69 23.01 1.05
C ARG A 257 26.10 24.44 1.39
N ARG A 258 26.61 25.19 0.41
CA ARG A 258 26.92 26.62 0.60
C ARG A 258 25.69 27.44 0.98
N ASN A 259 24.50 27.03 0.51
CA ASN A 259 23.22 27.65 0.86
C ASN A 259 22.60 27.10 2.15
N GLY A 260 23.34 26.29 2.93
CA GLY A 260 22.85 25.70 4.19
C GLY A 260 21.80 24.59 4.00
N LEU A 261 21.66 24.05 2.79
CA LEU A 261 20.77 22.93 2.50
C LEU A 261 21.50 21.59 2.69
N VAL A 262 20.72 20.54 2.97
CA VAL A 262 21.21 19.19 3.19
C VAL A 262 20.68 18.26 2.08
N PRO A 263 21.54 17.86 1.13
CA PRO A 263 21.19 16.82 0.17
C PRO A 263 20.86 15.51 0.89
N PHE A 264 19.73 14.89 0.55
CA PHE A 264 19.27 13.71 1.29
C PHE A 264 18.81 12.53 0.42
N ILE A 265 18.33 12.77 -0.80
CA ILE A 265 17.95 11.73 -1.76
C ILE A 265 18.28 12.16 -3.19
N PHE A 266 18.74 11.23 -4.01
CA PHE A 266 18.78 11.33 -5.45
C PHE A 266 17.92 10.19 -6.04
N ILE A 267 16.84 10.58 -6.71
CA ILE A 267 16.01 9.70 -7.52
C ILE A 267 16.65 9.60 -8.92
N MET A 268 17.38 8.52 -9.15
CA MET A 268 18.01 8.18 -10.42
C MET A 268 17.03 7.38 -11.28
N THR A 269 17.02 7.60 -12.59
CA THR A 269 16.07 6.94 -13.49
C THR A 269 16.75 5.92 -14.40
N LEU A 270 16.18 4.71 -14.44
CA LEU A 270 16.53 3.66 -15.40
C LEU A 270 15.40 3.55 -16.42
N GLY A 271 15.56 4.24 -17.56
CA GLY A 271 14.57 4.33 -18.61
C GLY A 271 13.61 5.52 -18.42
N THR A 272 14.09 6.74 -18.69
CA THR A 272 13.28 7.97 -18.64
C THR A 272 12.08 7.91 -19.58
N THR A 273 11.00 8.59 -19.24
CA THR A 273 9.74 8.51 -20.01
C THR A 273 9.89 9.04 -21.44
N SER A 274 10.63 10.15 -21.61
CA SER A 274 10.72 10.84 -22.90
C SER A 274 11.62 10.13 -23.91
N THR A 275 12.78 9.65 -23.46
CA THR A 275 13.83 9.14 -24.36
C THR A 275 14.41 7.80 -23.93
N CYS A 276 13.89 7.17 -22.87
CA CYS A 276 14.43 5.96 -22.28
C CYS A 276 15.92 6.08 -21.89
N GLY A 277 16.32 7.28 -21.45
CA GLY A 277 17.67 7.54 -20.92
C GLY A 277 17.92 6.83 -19.59
N VAL A 278 19.19 6.63 -19.25
CA VAL A 278 19.62 5.89 -18.06
C VAL A 278 20.68 6.72 -17.34
N ASP A 279 20.46 7.01 -16.07
CA ASP A 279 21.48 7.63 -15.22
C ASP A 279 22.58 6.60 -14.85
N PRO A 280 23.88 6.94 -14.93
CA PRO A 280 24.98 6.01 -14.66
C PRO A 280 25.19 5.84 -13.15
N ILE A 281 24.51 4.85 -12.57
CA ILE A 281 24.52 4.60 -11.11
C ILE A 281 25.92 4.22 -10.61
N ASP A 282 26.75 3.57 -11.42
CA ASP A 282 28.14 3.26 -11.10
C ASP A 282 29.04 4.50 -11.01
N GLU A 283 28.73 5.56 -11.78
CA GLU A 283 29.40 6.87 -11.68
C GLU A 283 28.87 7.70 -10.50
N LEU A 284 27.54 7.74 -10.32
CA LEU A 284 26.87 8.63 -9.37
C LEU A 284 26.78 8.04 -7.95
N GLY A 285 26.72 6.72 -7.83
CA GLY A 285 26.55 5.98 -6.58
C GLY A 285 27.65 6.25 -5.55
N PRO A 286 28.95 6.18 -5.91
CA PRO A 286 30.04 6.50 -5.00
C PRO A 286 29.98 7.94 -4.45
N ILE A 287 29.53 8.90 -5.27
CA ILE A 287 29.32 10.29 -4.84
C ILE A 287 28.22 10.33 -3.79
N CYS A 288 27.05 9.76 -4.09
CA CYS A 288 25.94 9.72 -3.14
C CYS A 288 26.31 9.02 -1.83
N GLN A 289 27.06 7.91 -1.87
CA GLN A 289 27.50 7.19 -0.68
C GLN A 289 28.42 8.06 0.21
N ARG A 290 29.43 8.71 -0.40
CA ARG A 290 30.33 9.63 0.31
C ARG A 290 29.58 10.80 0.93
N GLU A 291 28.61 11.34 0.20
CA GLU A 291 27.81 12.48 0.63
C GLU A 291 26.61 12.10 1.51
N LYS A 292 26.45 10.80 1.80
CA LYS A 292 25.36 10.22 2.59
C LYS A 292 23.97 10.59 2.04
N ILE A 293 23.82 10.57 0.73
CA ILE A 293 22.58 10.82 -0.01
C ILE A 293 21.93 9.47 -0.33
N TRP A 294 20.65 9.34 -0.04
CA TRP A 294 19.87 8.16 -0.40
C TRP A 294 19.77 7.99 -1.92
N ILE A 295 19.91 6.77 -2.42
CA ILE A 295 19.71 6.47 -3.84
C ILE A 295 18.44 5.66 -4.02
N HIS A 296 17.48 6.26 -4.71
CA HIS A 296 16.29 5.57 -5.20
C HIS A 296 16.39 5.42 -6.72
N VAL A 297 16.24 4.20 -7.24
CA VAL A 297 16.19 3.94 -8.67
C VAL A 297 14.74 3.76 -9.10
N ASP A 298 14.24 4.71 -9.88
CA ASP A 298 12.98 4.57 -10.60
C ASP A 298 13.23 3.85 -11.93
N ALA A 299 12.81 2.58 -11.98
CA ALA A 299 12.88 1.73 -13.16
C ALA A 299 11.48 1.31 -13.64
N ALA A 300 10.47 2.20 -13.50
CA ALA A 300 9.06 1.90 -13.78
C ALA A 300 8.86 1.13 -15.09
N TYR A 301 9.53 1.52 -16.17
CA TYR A 301 9.47 0.82 -17.45
C TYR A 301 10.61 -0.17 -17.65
N ALA A 302 11.85 0.31 -17.63
CA ALA A 302 12.97 -0.50 -18.10
C ALA A 302 13.41 -1.59 -17.09
N GLY A 303 12.93 -1.54 -15.85
CA GLY A 303 13.21 -2.55 -14.84
C GLY A 303 12.81 -3.96 -15.28
N ALA A 304 11.69 -4.10 -15.99
CA ALA A 304 11.22 -5.39 -16.49
C ALA A 304 12.23 -6.12 -17.40
N PHE A 305 13.02 -5.38 -18.18
CA PHE A 305 14.01 -5.96 -19.09
C PHE A 305 15.17 -6.62 -18.36
N LEU A 306 15.40 -6.31 -17.08
CA LEU A 306 16.46 -6.91 -16.27
C LEU A 306 16.24 -8.41 -16.00
N ILE A 307 15.04 -8.93 -16.29
CA ILE A 307 14.79 -10.38 -16.32
C ILE A 307 15.67 -11.06 -17.36
N CYS A 308 15.95 -10.40 -18.49
CA CYS A 308 16.82 -10.93 -19.53
C CYS A 308 18.29 -10.64 -19.15
N PRO A 309 19.15 -11.67 -18.99
CA PRO A 309 20.55 -11.47 -18.57
C PRO A 309 21.35 -10.47 -19.42
N GLU A 310 21.06 -10.37 -20.71
CA GLU A 310 21.71 -9.46 -21.65
C GLU A 310 21.44 -7.96 -21.38
N TYR A 311 20.41 -7.61 -20.59
CA TYR A 311 20.16 -6.23 -20.16
C TYR A 311 20.68 -5.92 -18.75
N ARG A 312 21.20 -6.91 -18.02
CA ARG A 312 21.67 -6.71 -16.63
C ARG A 312 22.93 -5.88 -16.51
N TYR A 313 23.61 -5.54 -17.61
CA TYR A 313 24.69 -4.54 -17.59
C TYR A 313 24.19 -3.15 -17.12
N LEU A 314 22.87 -2.92 -17.16
CA LEU A 314 22.22 -1.73 -16.62
C LEU A 314 22.17 -1.70 -15.07
N THR A 315 22.46 -2.81 -14.39
CA THR A 315 22.49 -2.87 -12.92
C THR A 315 23.87 -2.53 -12.32
N ARG A 316 24.82 -2.05 -13.13
CA ARG A 316 26.11 -1.57 -12.62
C ARG A 316 25.89 -0.45 -11.61
N GLY A 317 26.48 -0.57 -10.43
CA GLY A 317 26.29 0.37 -9.32
C GLY A 317 25.11 0.04 -8.40
N PHE A 318 24.33 -1.02 -8.65
CA PHE A 318 23.23 -1.42 -7.76
C PHE A 318 23.72 -1.87 -6.36
N GLU A 319 25.01 -2.08 -6.15
CA GLU A 319 25.60 -2.23 -4.81
C GLU A 319 25.46 -0.96 -3.95
N TYR A 320 25.28 0.22 -4.56
CA TYR A 320 25.15 1.50 -3.85
C TYR A 320 23.70 1.87 -3.51
N ILE A 321 22.70 1.26 -4.16
CA ILE A 321 21.33 1.76 -4.09
C ILE A 321 20.64 1.37 -2.79
N ASP A 322 19.80 2.26 -2.26
CA ASP A 322 19.02 2.04 -1.03
C ASP A 322 17.63 1.45 -1.34
N SER A 323 17.05 1.84 -2.47
CA SER A 323 15.71 1.41 -2.90
C SER A 323 15.55 1.38 -4.41
N PHE A 324 14.64 0.54 -4.90
CA PHE A 324 14.38 0.31 -6.32
C PHE A 324 12.89 0.05 -6.54
N ASN A 325 12.30 0.53 -7.63
CA ASN A 325 10.95 0.13 -8.04
C ASN A 325 10.87 -0.15 -9.55
N MET A 326 9.86 -0.92 -9.93
CA MET A 326 9.48 -1.14 -11.32
C MET A 326 7.96 -1.41 -11.45
N ASN A 327 7.35 -1.16 -12.61
CA ASN A 327 5.92 -1.45 -12.81
C ASN A 327 5.72 -2.77 -13.54
N ALA A 328 5.21 -3.79 -12.84
CA ALA A 328 4.89 -5.08 -13.45
C ALA A 328 3.73 -4.91 -14.44
N HIS A 329 2.86 -3.93 -14.15
CA HIS A 329 1.80 -3.49 -15.03
C HIS A 329 2.25 -2.71 -16.27
N LYS A 330 3.55 -2.53 -16.52
CA LYS A 330 4.03 -1.97 -17.80
C LYS A 330 4.52 -3.05 -18.74
N ALA A 331 5.60 -3.72 -18.36
CA ALA A 331 6.33 -4.63 -19.26
C ALA A 331 6.44 -6.08 -18.73
N LEU A 332 5.66 -6.47 -17.72
CA LEU A 332 5.62 -7.86 -17.20
C LEU A 332 4.23 -8.53 -17.29
N LEU A 333 3.35 -8.04 -18.18
CA LEU A 333 2.05 -8.67 -18.48
C LEU A 333 1.11 -8.86 -17.27
N ILE A 334 1.32 -8.09 -16.21
CA ILE A 334 0.40 -7.97 -15.08
C ILE A 334 -0.58 -6.82 -15.36
N ASN A 335 -1.82 -6.92 -14.91
CA ASN A 335 -2.79 -5.83 -15.08
C ASN A 335 -2.41 -4.62 -14.23
N PHE A 336 -2.89 -3.44 -14.60
CA PHE A 336 -2.84 -2.29 -13.70
C PHE A 336 -3.85 -2.52 -12.56
N ASP A 337 -3.48 -2.34 -11.30
CA ASP A 337 -2.22 -1.82 -10.73
C ASP A 337 -1.29 -2.91 -10.19
N CYS A 338 0.03 -2.70 -10.33
CA CYS A 338 1.08 -3.58 -9.76
C CYS A 338 2.48 -2.96 -9.93
N SER A 339 3.01 -2.35 -8.89
CA SER A 339 4.32 -1.68 -8.87
C SER A 339 5.18 -2.15 -7.70
N PRO A 340 5.88 -3.28 -7.83
CA PRO A 340 6.82 -3.73 -6.82
C PRO A 340 7.94 -2.71 -6.52
N MET A 341 8.27 -2.60 -5.25
CA MET A 341 9.35 -1.78 -4.70
C MET A 341 10.14 -2.58 -3.67
N TRP A 342 11.45 -2.34 -3.63
CA TRP A 342 12.34 -2.97 -2.67
C TRP A 342 13.17 -1.93 -1.92
N PHE A 343 13.40 -2.19 -0.64
CA PHE A 343 14.32 -1.46 0.23
C PHE A 343 15.41 -2.42 0.72
N ARG A 344 16.67 -1.96 0.67
CA ARG A 344 17.79 -2.74 1.20
C ARG A 344 17.69 -2.94 2.72
N ASN A 345 17.22 -1.92 3.44
CA ASN A 345 17.10 -1.92 4.91
C ASN A 345 15.65 -1.63 5.38
N GLY A 346 14.66 -2.14 4.67
CA GLY A 346 13.24 -1.81 4.88
C GLY A 346 12.73 -2.01 6.31
N LYS A 347 13.24 -3.01 7.05
CA LYS A 347 12.85 -3.26 8.45
C LYS A 347 13.26 -2.13 9.39
N GLU A 348 14.36 -1.44 9.12
CA GLU A 348 14.77 -0.27 9.91
C GLU A 348 13.95 0.97 9.53
N ILE A 349 13.59 1.09 8.26
CA ILE A 349 12.87 2.23 7.69
C ILE A 349 11.40 2.27 8.12
N SER A 350 10.80 1.12 8.45
CA SER A 350 9.38 1.03 8.86
C SER A 350 9.05 1.94 10.04
N LYS A 351 10.01 2.18 10.96
CA LYS A 351 9.86 3.08 12.11
C LYS A 351 9.50 4.52 11.73
N TYR A 352 9.78 4.94 10.48
CA TYR A 352 9.42 6.28 9.99
C TYR A 352 7.95 6.38 9.57
N PHE A 353 7.25 5.26 9.42
CA PHE A 353 5.85 5.19 8.98
C PHE A 353 4.90 4.62 10.04
N GLU A 354 5.47 4.05 11.10
CA GLU A 354 4.72 3.34 12.13
C GLU A 354 3.80 4.29 12.91
N VAL A 355 2.53 3.87 13.02
CA VAL A 355 1.54 4.42 13.94
C VAL A 355 0.94 3.23 14.69
N ASN A 356 0.83 3.35 16.01
CA ASN A 356 0.46 2.23 16.89
C ASN A 356 -0.89 2.43 17.61
N PRO A 357 -2.00 2.71 16.90
CA PRO A 357 -3.29 2.86 17.56
C PRO A 357 -3.72 1.50 18.13
N ILE A 358 -4.35 1.49 19.31
CA ILE A 358 -4.70 0.26 20.02
C ILE A 358 -5.60 -0.66 19.18
N TYR A 359 -6.43 -0.08 18.30
CA TYR A 359 -7.27 -0.85 17.39
C TYR A 359 -6.55 -1.36 16.14
N LEU A 360 -5.31 -0.97 15.85
CA LEU A 360 -4.42 -1.72 14.95
C LEU A 360 -3.42 -2.56 15.74
N LYS A 361 -3.27 -2.32 17.06
CA LYS A 361 -2.44 -3.13 17.96
C LYS A 361 -3.04 -4.49 18.18
N HIS A 362 -2.84 -5.34 17.20
CA HIS A 362 -2.97 -6.78 17.30
C HIS A 362 -1.78 -7.29 16.47
N ASP A 363 -1.76 -8.57 16.12
CA ASP A 363 -1.18 -8.87 14.82
C ASP A 363 -2.08 -8.34 13.63
N GLN A 364 -3.07 -7.44 13.93
CA GLN A 364 -3.88 -6.40 13.22
C GLN A 364 -5.25 -6.68 12.50
N THR A 365 -6.12 -5.64 12.32
CA THR A 365 -7.59 -5.64 11.91
C THR A 365 -8.13 -4.68 10.80
N CYS A 366 -9.27 -5.13 10.19
CA CYS A 366 -10.54 -4.43 9.80
C CYS A 366 -10.76 -3.79 8.38
N ALA A 367 -11.96 -4.04 7.76
CA ALA A 367 -13.00 -3.04 7.32
C ALA A 367 -14.25 -3.67 6.60
N THR A 368 -15.35 -2.89 6.38
CA THR A 368 -16.81 -3.22 6.59
C THR A 368 -17.81 -2.93 5.39
N ASP A 369 -19.02 -3.54 5.38
CA ASP A 369 -20.24 -3.38 4.52
C ASP A 369 -21.57 -3.28 5.38
N TYR A 370 -22.69 -2.73 4.86
CA TYR A 370 -23.84 -2.19 5.61
C TYR A 370 -24.79 -3.19 6.31
N ARG A 371 -24.87 -4.47 5.89
CA ARG A 371 -25.60 -5.53 6.64
C ARG A 371 -25.03 -5.79 8.04
N MET A 372 -23.79 -5.36 8.27
CA MET A 372 -23.06 -5.55 9.52
C MET A 372 -23.66 -4.73 10.66
N THR A 373 -24.34 -3.61 10.36
CA THR A 373 -24.95 -2.74 11.37
C THR A 373 -26.14 -3.38 12.07
N GLU A 374 -26.94 -4.18 11.36
CA GLU A 374 -28.08 -4.92 11.91
C GLU A 374 -27.60 -6.06 12.80
N LEU A 375 -26.65 -6.88 12.32
CA LEU A 375 -26.09 -7.98 13.09
C LEU A 375 -25.29 -7.50 14.32
N ALA A 376 -24.59 -6.38 14.20
CA ALA A 376 -23.97 -5.74 15.36
C ALA A 376 -25.02 -5.25 16.37
N LYS A 377 -26.16 -4.72 15.92
CA LYS A 377 -27.29 -4.39 16.81
C LYS A 377 -27.86 -5.64 17.49
N TYR A 378 -27.92 -6.75 16.77
CA TYR A 378 -28.35 -8.01 17.37
C TYR A 378 -27.39 -8.50 18.46
N PHE A 379 -26.07 -8.46 18.21
CA PHE A 379 -25.07 -8.77 19.24
C PHE A 379 -25.13 -7.82 20.45
N GLU A 380 -25.32 -6.52 20.23
CA GLU A 380 -25.54 -5.53 21.30
C GLU A 380 -26.70 -5.94 22.22
N VAL A 381 -27.82 -6.39 21.64
CA VAL A 381 -28.99 -6.87 22.40
C VAL A 381 -28.67 -8.14 23.20
N LEU A 382 -27.84 -9.05 22.67
CA LEU A 382 -27.40 -10.23 23.41
C LEU A 382 -26.55 -9.84 24.62
N ILE A 383 -25.55 -8.97 24.42
CA ILE A 383 -24.70 -8.45 25.50
C ILE A 383 -25.51 -7.72 26.57
N GLN A 384 -26.49 -6.90 26.19
CA GLN A 384 -27.35 -6.20 27.17
C GLN A 384 -28.25 -7.14 27.97
N LYS A 385 -28.62 -8.30 27.41
CA LYS A 385 -29.44 -9.32 28.10
C LYS A 385 -28.60 -10.25 28.97
N ASP A 386 -27.32 -10.37 28.69
CA ASP A 386 -26.39 -11.20 29.43
C ASP A 386 -25.92 -10.50 30.70
N SER A 387 -26.22 -11.09 31.86
CA SER A 387 -25.93 -10.49 33.16
C SER A 387 -24.44 -10.38 33.49
N LEU A 388 -23.57 -11.05 32.73
CA LEU A 388 -22.12 -11.00 32.91
C LEU A 388 -21.47 -9.75 32.32
N PHE A 389 -22.13 -9.08 31.37
CA PHE A 389 -21.52 -8.02 30.57
C PHE A 389 -22.19 -6.66 30.75
N GLU A 390 -21.46 -5.64 30.34
CA GLU A 390 -21.96 -4.29 30.12
C GLU A 390 -21.40 -3.74 28.80
N LEU A 391 -22.13 -2.82 28.18
CA LEU A 391 -21.58 -2.05 27.06
C LEU A 391 -20.61 -1.01 27.59
N PHE A 392 -19.41 -0.95 27.00
CA PHE A 392 -18.45 0.10 27.35
C PHE A 392 -18.89 1.46 26.82
N VAL A 393 -19.42 1.49 25.61
CA VAL A 393 -20.01 2.67 24.97
C VAL A 393 -21.22 2.28 24.11
N PRO A 394 -22.18 3.19 23.85
CA PRO A 394 -23.25 2.93 22.89
C PRO A 394 -22.71 2.53 21.52
N ARG A 395 -23.28 1.45 20.94
CA ARG A 395 -22.90 0.95 19.62
C ARG A 395 -23.13 2.02 18.56
N THR A 396 -22.09 2.29 17.77
CA THR A 396 -22.19 3.10 16.55
C THR A 396 -21.82 2.22 15.35
N TRP A 397 -22.75 2.05 14.39
CA TRP A 397 -22.61 1.20 13.21
C TRP A 397 -22.23 -0.27 13.51
N GLY A 398 -21.25 -0.86 12.81
CA GLY A 398 -20.94 -2.30 12.87
C GLY A 398 -20.12 -2.78 14.07
N LEU A 399 -19.79 -1.89 15.02
CA LEU A 399 -18.86 -2.16 16.13
C LEU A 399 -19.58 -2.11 17.49
N VAL A 400 -19.52 -3.21 18.25
CA VAL A 400 -19.98 -3.27 19.65
C VAL A 400 -18.77 -3.34 20.58
N CYS A 401 -18.73 -2.42 21.55
CA CYS A 401 -17.71 -2.38 22.61
C CYS A 401 -18.34 -2.81 23.92
N PHE A 402 -17.81 -3.86 24.54
CA PHE A 402 -18.38 -4.47 25.74
C PHE A 402 -17.29 -4.96 26.68
N ARG A 403 -17.63 -5.15 27.95
CA ARG A 403 -16.72 -5.70 28.95
C ARG A 403 -17.48 -6.50 29.98
N LEU A 404 -16.78 -7.31 30.75
CA LEU A 404 -17.36 -7.93 31.94
C LEU A 404 -17.81 -6.84 32.91
N LYS A 405 -19.04 -6.95 33.42
CA LYS A 405 -19.54 -6.05 34.46
C LYS A 405 -18.73 -6.21 35.74
N ASP A 406 -18.59 -5.17 36.56
CA ASP A 406 -17.94 -5.24 37.88
C ASP A 406 -16.59 -6.01 37.87
N SER A 407 -15.74 -5.72 36.87
CA SER A 407 -14.52 -6.49 36.59
C SER A 407 -13.29 -5.60 36.47
N THR A 408 -12.11 -6.22 36.64
CA THR A 408 -10.83 -5.55 36.42
C THR A 408 -10.41 -5.62 34.94
N ASN A 409 -9.36 -4.88 34.56
CA ASN A 409 -8.81 -4.97 33.21
C ASN A 409 -8.22 -6.36 32.95
N GLU A 410 -7.55 -6.95 33.94
CA GLU A 410 -6.93 -8.28 33.86
C GLU A 410 -7.95 -9.37 33.54
N MET A 411 -9.16 -9.26 34.10
CA MET A 411 -10.25 -10.20 33.78
C MET A 411 -10.68 -10.10 32.31
N ASN A 412 -10.71 -8.90 31.74
CA ASN A 412 -11.09 -8.71 30.34
C ASN A 412 -9.94 -9.07 29.39
N GLU A 413 -8.69 -8.84 29.78
CA GLU A 413 -7.50 -9.32 29.06
C GLU A 413 -7.48 -10.85 28.98
N GLU A 414 -7.72 -11.52 30.10
CA GLU A 414 -7.75 -12.98 30.18
C GLU A 414 -8.92 -13.55 29.36
N LEU A 415 -10.10 -12.92 29.41
CA LEU A 415 -11.23 -13.28 28.55
C LEU A 415 -10.86 -13.18 27.06
N ASN A 416 -10.26 -12.05 26.66
CA ASN A 416 -9.83 -11.84 25.28
C ASN A 416 -8.76 -12.87 24.85
N ARG A 417 -7.83 -13.24 25.74
CA ARG A 417 -6.82 -14.26 25.48
C ARG A 417 -7.48 -15.63 25.24
N ARG A 418 -8.33 -16.09 26.16
CA ARG A 418 -8.99 -17.42 26.06
C ARG A 418 -9.87 -17.56 24.81
N ILE A 419 -10.64 -16.52 24.48
CA ILE A 419 -11.47 -16.52 23.26
C ILE A 419 -10.61 -16.73 22.01
N ASN A 420 -9.47 -16.04 21.91
CA ASN A 420 -8.61 -16.08 20.74
C ASN A 420 -7.75 -17.35 20.65
N GLU A 421 -7.36 -17.95 21.78
CA GLU A 421 -6.67 -19.25 21.80
C GLU A 421 -7.56 -20.42 21.41
N ASP A 422 -8.87 -20.31 21.64
CA ASP A 422 -9.87 -21.31 21.24
C ASP A 422 -10.14 -21.34 19.73
N GLN A 423 -9.78 -20.29 18.99
CA GLN A 423 -9.80 -20.19 17.52
C GLN A 423 -11.15 -20.38 16.82
N ARG A 424 -12.26 -20.66 17.53
CA ARG A 424 -13.60 -20.74 16.92
C ARG A 424 -14.15 -19.38 16.51
N ILE A 425 -13.75 -18.32 17.20
CA ILE A 425 -14.05 -16.93 16.85
C ILE A 425 -12.82 -16.07 17.11
N HIS A 426 -12.77 -14.89 16.50
CA HIS A 426 -11.73 -13.90 16.75
C HIS A 426 -12.36 -12.61 17.29
N VAL A 427 -11.89 -12.13 18.45
CA VAL A 427 -12.33 -10.89 19.08
C VAL A 427 -11.10 -10.06 19.40
N VAL A 428 -11.23 -8.74 19.30
CA VAL A 428 -10.13 -7.80 19.55
C VAL A 428 -10.51 -6.94 20.74
N ALA A 429 -9.54 -6.51 21.53
CA ALA A 429 -9.77 -5.58 22.63
C ALA A 429 -9.23 -4.17 22.33
N SER A 430 -9.62 -3.21 23.16
CA SER A 430 -9.05 -1.87 23.21
C SER A 430 -9.07 -1.34 24.64
N ALA A 431 -8.28 -0.30 24.89
CA ALA A 431 -8.34 0.47 26.11
C ALA A 431 -8.59 1.95 25.80
N VAL A 432 -9.44 2.60 26.60
CA VAL A 432 -9.74 4.03 26.50
C VAL A 432 -9.88 4.57 27.92
N HIS A 433 -9.13 5.63 28.25
CA HIS A 433 -9.11 6.25 29.58
C HIS A 433 -8.84 5.27 30.73
N GLY A 434 -7.92 4.33 30.55
CA GLY A 434 -7.53 3.35 31.57
C GLY A 434 -8.49 2.18 31.72
N VAL A 435 -9.52 2.09 30.87
CA VAL A 435 -10.52 1.02 30.90
C VAL A 435 -10.33 0.09 29.71
N TYR A 436 -10.07 -1.19 29.98
CA TYR A 436 -9.94 -2.24 28.98
C TYR A 436 -11.30 -2.89 28.66
N PHE A 437 -11.59 -3.07 27.37
CA PHE A 437 -12.85 -3.65 26.89
C PHE A 437 -12.65 -4.44 25.59
N LEU A 438 -13.55 -5.38 25.33
CA LEU A 438 -13.58 -6.17 24.11
C LEU A 438 -14.42 -5.47 23.03
N ARG A 439 -14.07 -5.74 21.77
CA ARG A 439 -14.65 -5.14 20.57
C ARG A 439 -14.97 -6.25 19.58
N ILE A 440 -16.23 -6.32 19.15
CA ILE A 440 -16.62 -7.17 18.03
C ILE A 440 -17.11 -6.30 16.88
N VAL A 441 -16.59 -6.58 15.69
CA VAL A 441 -17.03 -5.99 14.43
C VAL A 441 -17.53 -7.15 13.58
N VAL A 442 -18.76 -7.03 13.07
CA VAL A 442 -19.25 -7.98 12.07
C VAL A 442 -18.54 -7.62 10.77
N CYS A 443 -17.67 -8.50 10.24
CA CYS A 443 -16.82 -8.21 9.08
C CYS A 443 -17.22 -8.95 7.81
N SER A 444 -17.82 -10.15 7.91
CA SER A 444 -18.15 -10.97 6.74
C SER A 444 -19.59 -10.73 6.29
N THR A 445 -19.80 -10.62 4.98
CA THR A 445 -21.14 -10.55 4.36
C THR A 445 -21.89 -11.89 4.44
N LEU A 446 -21.19 -12.97 4.81
CA LEU A 446 -21.76 -14.29 5.05
C LEU A 446 -22.21 -14.49 6.49
N THR A 447 -21.84 -13.60 7.42
CA THR A 447 -22.27 -13.72 8.82
C THR A 447 -23.78 -13.63 8.93
N THR A 448 -24.36 -14.55 9.69
CA THR A 448 -25.79 -14.67 9.96
C THR A 448 -26.11 -14.42 11.43
N HIS A 449 -27.40 -14.35 11.77
CA HIS A 449 -27.85 -14.26 13.15
C HIS A 449 -27.42 -15.47 14.00
N GLU A 450 -27.28 -16.66 13.38
CA GLU A 450 -26.86 -17.87 14.11
C GLU A 450 -25.38 -17.81 14.46
N ASP A 451 -24.54 -17.31 13.56
CA ASP A 451 -23.12 -17.09 13.82
C ASP A 451 -22.92 -16.10 14.99
N ILE A 452 -23.75 -15.05 15.05
CA ILE A 452 -23.72 -14.06 16.14
C ILE A 452 -24.13 -14.69 17.48
N LYS A 453 -25.14 -15.56 17.50
CA LYS A 453 -25.51 -16.31 18.71
C LYS A 453 -24.40 -17.25 19.15
N GLN A 454 -23.79 -17.96 18.21
CA GLN A 454 -22.70 -18.88 18.49
C GLN A 454 -21.50 -18.12 19.07
N ALA A 455 -21.13 -16.98 18.48
CA ALA A 455 -20.09 -16.12 18.99
C ALA A 455 -20.40 -15.63 20.41
N HIS A 456 -21.62 -15.16 20.67
CA HIS A 456 -22.07 -14.79 22.00
C HIS A 456 -21.99 -15.95 23.00
N ALA A 457 -22.43 -17.16 22.63
CA ALA A 457 -22.38 -18.33 23.50
C ALA A 457 -20.94 -18.73 23.87
N ILE A 458 -20.01 -18.67 22.91
CA ILE A 458 -18.59 -18.90 23.16
C ILE A 458 -18.05 -17.85 24.14
N ILE A 459 -18.33 -16.57 23.90
CA ILE A 459 -17.92 -15.46 24.77
C ILE A 459 -18.48 -15.62 26.18
N HIS A 460 -19.76 -15.96 26.32
CA HIS A 460 -20.42 -16.19 27.60
C HIS A 460 -19.76 -17.32 28.39
N ASN A 461 -19.49 -18.46 27.74
CA ASN A 461 -18.89 -19.61 28.41
C ASN A 461 -17.50 -19.27 28.97
N PHE A 462 -16.64 -18.63 28.17
CA PHE A 462 -15.33 -18.19 28.65
C PHE A 462 -15.43 -17.12 29.73
N ALA A 463 -16.38 -16.20 29.63
CA ALA A 463 -16.65 -15.20 30.66
C ALA A 463 -17.06 -15.82 31.99
N ALA A 464 -17.92 -16.84 31.97
CA ALA A 464 -18.32 -17.58 33.15
C ALA A 464 -17.11 -18.28 33.81
N ASP A 465 -16.20 -18.84 33.03
CA ASP A 465 -15.00 -19.50 33.52
C ASP A 465 -13.99 -18.49 34.09
N VAL A 466 -13.70 -17.40 33.38
CA VAL A 466 -12.84 -16.32 33.88
C VAL A 466 -13.35 -15.76 35.21
N ARG A 467 -14.67 -15.57 35.34
CA ARG A 467 -15.28 -15.13 36.60
C ARG A 467 -15.17 -16.15 37.73
N LYS A 468 -15.06 -17.45 37.45
CA LYS A 468 -14.83 -18.46 38.49
C LYS A 468 -13.37 -18.47 38.90
N ASP A 469 -12.46 -18.37 37.94
CA ASP A 469 -11.03 -18.50 38.16
C ASP A 469 -10.39 -17.28 38.82
N LEU A 470 -10.91 -16.08 38.53
CA LEU A 470 -10.35 -14.80 38.98
C LEU A 470 -11.20 -14.06 40.01
N LYS A 471 -12.28 -14.67 40.52
CA LYS A 471 -12.92 -14.19 41.75
C LYS A 471 -12.07 -14.58 42.96
N GLN A 472 -11.05 -13.77 43.24
CA GLN A 472 -10.49 -13.59 44.59
C GLN A 472 -11.02 -12.30 45.19
#